data_AF-A0A960HKT2-F1
#
_entry.id   AF-A0A960HKT2-F1
#
_cell.length_a   1.000
_cell.length_b   1.000
_cell.length_c   1.000
_cell.angle_alpha   90.00
_cell.angle_beta   90.00
_cell.angle_gamma   90.00
#
_symmetry.space_group_name_H-M   'P 1'
#
loop_
_entity.id
_entity.type
_entity.pdbx_description
1 polymer ?
#
loop_
_entity_poly.entity_id
_entity_poly.type
_entity_poly.pdbx_seq_one_letter_code
_entity_poly.pdbx_strand_id
1 'polypeptide(L)'
;MDLTVIAIPAYFSSMGAEYAYLKRQAQTREPIAGDYTREDTLASLAMGVGSLTMPLVWKKLFDPVTPGKGRYGKALVGAAVGAAAITTIADVVARRNADGELPEAGTIPRADDEIVPEP
;
A
#
# COMPACT_ATOMS: atom_id res chain seq x y z
N MET A 1 20.63 44.89 19.36
CA MET A 1 20.79 43.77 18.40
C MET A 1 19.80 42.70 18.81
N ASP A 2 19.03 42.13 17.88
CA ASP A 2 18.08 41.07 18.20
C ASP A 2 18.84 39.81 18.67
N LEU A 3 18.50 39.32 19.86
CA LEU A 3 19.15 38.17 20.46
C LEU A 3 18.98 36.91 19.59
N THR A 4 17.89 36.82 18.82
CA THR A 4 17.62 35.67 17.93
C THR A 4 18.70 35.51 16.86
N VAL A 5 19.30 36.61 16.40
CA VAL A 5 20.36 36.62 15.38
C VAL A 5 21.61 35.87 15.86
N ILE A 6 21.88 35.88 17.17
CA ILE A 6 23.01 35.14 17.78
C ILE A 6 22.52 33.81 18.33
N ALA A 7 21.36 33.79 18.98
CA ALA A 7 20.83 32.62 19.67
C ALA A 7 20.48 31.48 18.70
N ILE A 8 19.90 31.77 17.53
CA ILE A 8 19.52 30.75 16.56
C ILE A 8 20.76 30.02 16.01
N PRO A 9 21.78 30.71 15.45
CA PRO A 9 23.01 30.05 15.04
C PRO A 9 23.73 29.35 16.19
N ALA A 10 23.77 29.95 17.39
CA ALA A 10 24.42 29.34 18.54
C ALA A 10 23.74 28.02 18.95
N TYR A 11 22.41 27.98 18.97
CA TYR A 11 21.62 26.79 19.25
C TYR A 11 21.87 25.67 18.25
N PHE A 12 21.79 25.95 16.94
CA PHE A 12 22.06 24.94 15.93
C PHE A 12 23.53 24.49 15.95
N SER A 13 24.45 25.40 16.27
CA SER A 13 25.88 25.08 16.40
C SER A 13 26.14 24.17 17.59
N SER A 14 25.52 24.42 18.75
CA SER A 14 25.65 23.56 19.92
C SER A 14 25.06 22.16 19.67
N MET A 15 23.89 22.11 19.03
CA MET A 15 23.24 20.84 18.65
C MET A 15 24.11 20.02 17.70
N GLY A 16 24.73 20.68 16.71
CA GLY A 16 25.67 20.05 15.79
C GLY A 16 26.94 19.55 16.47
N ALA A 17 27.47 20.31 17.43
CA ALA A 17 28.64 19.91 18.22
C ALA A 17 28.34 18.69 19.10
N GLU A 18 27.19 18.67 19.78
CA GLU A 18 26.73 17.54 20.58
C GLU A 18 26.51 16.30 19.70
N TYR A 19 25.86 16.44 18.55
CA TYR A 19 25.71 15.35 17.58
C TYR A 19 27.07 14.78 17.13
N ALA A 20 28.04 15.63 16.79
CA ALA A 20 29.36 15.18 16.39
C ALA A 20 30.11 14.46 17.52
N TYR A 21 29.96 14.95 18.75
CA TYR A 21 30.51 14.32 19.94
C TYR A 21 29.91 12.92 20.17
N LEU A 22 28.58 12.82 20.19
CA LEU A 22 27.87 11.55 20.39
C LEU A 22 28.14 10.55 19.27
N LYS A 23 28.21 11.02 18.02
CA LYS A 23 28.57 10.19 16.86
C LYS A 23 29.97 9.62 16.98
N ARG A 24 30.94 10.41 17.44
CA ARG A 24 32.32 9.94 17.67
C ARG A 24 32.38 8.94 18.81
N GLN A 25 31.63 9.17 19.90
CA GLN A 25 31.54 8.24 21.02
C GLN A 25 30.89 6.90 20.64
N ALA A 26 29.87 6.95 19.78
CA ALA A 26 29.18 5.76 19.26
C ALA A 26 30.11 4.80 18.48
N GLN A 27 31.22 5.29 17.92
CA GLN A 27 32.21 4.45 17.23
C GLN A 27 33.11 3.65 18.18
N THR A 28 33.20 4.06 19.44
CA THR A 28 34.09 3.48 20.45
C THR A 28 33.36 2.64 21.49
N ARG A 29 32.02 2.69 21.52
CA ARG A 29 31.18 1.91 22.43
C ARG A 29 30.48 0.78 21.68
N GLU A 30 30.02 -0.23 22.40
CA GLU A 30 29.20 -1.28 21.79
C GLU A 30 27.84 -0.73 21.32
N PRO A 31 27.28 -1.29 20.23
CA PRO A 31 25.94 -0.94 19.76
C PRO A 31 24.89 -1.24 20.82
N ILE A 32 23.97 -0.30 21.03
CA ILE A 32 22.81 -0.48 21.90
C ILE A 32 21.54 -0.50 21.05
N ALA A 33 20.47 -1.09 21.59
CA ALA A 33 19.18 -1.19 20.90
C ALA A 33 18.56 0.17 20.48
N GLY A 34 19.03 1.29 21.05
CA GLY A 34 18.61 2.65 20.69
C GLY A 34 19.46 3.32 19.60
N ASP A 35 20.47 2.64 19.05
CA ASP A 35 21.30 3.23 17.99
C ASP A 35 20.57 3.20 16.66
N TYR A 36 20.32 4.38 16.10
CA TYR A 36 19.72 4.52 14.78
C TYR A 36 20.65 3.97 13.72
N THR A 37 20.16 2.97 12.99
CA THR A 37 20.84 2.49 11.79
C THR A 37 20.68 3.50 10.64
N ARG A 38 21.49 3.35 9.58
CA ARG A 38 21.35 4.24 8.42
C ARG A 38 20.01 4.01 7.73
N GLU A 39 19.56 2.77 7.73
CA GLU A 39 18.30 2.31 7.19
C GLU A 39 17.13 2.99 7.93
N ASP A 40 17.14 2.99 9.26
CA ASP A 40 16.09 3.64 10.08
C ASP A 40 16.09 5.17 9.90
N THR A 41 17.29 5.76 9.78
CA THR A 41 17.45 7.20 9.52
C THR A 41 16.88 7.57 8.17
N LEU A 42 17.23 6.82 7.12
CA LEU A 42 16.73 7.04 5.76
C LEU A 42 15.23 6.82 5.68
N ALA A 43 14.71 5.77 6.32
CA ALA A 43 13.28 5.49 6.37
C ALA A 43 12.52 6.65 7.02
N SER A 44 12.99 7.13 8.18
CA SER A 44 12.35 8.24 8.90
C SER A 44 12.41 9.54 8.11
N LEU A 45 13.55 9.83 7.47
CA LEU A 45 13.71 11.02 6.61
C LEU A 45 12.82 10.92 5.37
N ALA A 46 12.79 9.77 4.71
CA ALA A 46 11.96 9.53 3.54
C ALA A 46 10.47 9.61 3.88
N MET A 47 10.04 9.06 5.02
CA MET A 47 8.66 9.14 5.48
C MET A 47 8.28 10.58 5.80
N GLY A 48 9.12 11.32 6.52
CA GLY A 48 8.88 12.72 6.87
C GLY A 48 8.84 13.64 5.64
N VAL A 49 9.91 13.67 4.84
CA VAL A 49 10.00 14.50 3.62
C VAL A 49 9.00 14.04 2.57
N GLY A 50 8.82 12.73 2.42
CA GLY A 50 7.79 12.14 1.58
C GLY A 50 6.42 12.67 1.96
N SER A 51 6.03 12.59 3.24
CA SER A 51 4.72 13.07 3.70
C SER A 51 4.46 14.55 3.38
N LEU A 52 5.49 15.39 3.46
CA LEU A 52 5.39 16.82 3.18
C LEU A 52 5.30 17.12 1.68
N THR A 53 6.06 16.39 0.87
CA THR A 53 6.10 16.58 -0.59
C THR A 53 4.93 15.92 -1.30
N MET A 54 4.37 14.87 -0.72
CA MET A 54 3.36 14.02 -1.35
C MET A 54 2.10 14.80 -1.80
N PRO A 55 1.50 15.69 -0.99
CA PRO A 55 0.33 16.47 -1.43
C PRO A 55 0.59 17.34 -2.65
N LEU A 56 1.82 17.85 -2.83
CA LEU A 56 2.17 18.71 -3.95
C LEU A 56 2.31 17.92 -5.26
N VAL A 57 2.89 16.71 -5.18
CA VAL A 57 3.14 15.87 -6.36
C VAL A 57 1.97 14.92 -6.69
N TRP A 58 1.06 14.69 -5.74
CA TRP A 58 -0.04 13.72 -5.85
C TRP A 58 -0.83 13.87 -7.14
N LYS A 59 -1.33 15.08 -7.42
CA LYS A 59 -2.17 15.35 -8.58
C LYS A 59 -1.41 15.09 -9.88
N LYS A 60 -0.19 15.62 -10.01
CA LYS A 60 0.62 15.47 -11.22
C LYS A 60 0.99 14.00 -11.50
N LEU A 61 1.23 13.21 -10.45
CA LEU A 61 1.60 11.81 -10.57
C LEU A 61 0.39 10.92 -10.90
N PHE A 62 -0.76 11.15 -10.26
CA PHE A 62 -1.93 10.28 -10.37
C PHE A 62 -3.00 10.75 -11.36
N ASP A 63 -3.07 12.04 -11.72
CA ASP A 63 -4.05 12.54 -12.70
C ASP A 63 -4.01 11.75 -14.04
N PRO A 64 -2.85 11.34 -14.60
CA PRO A 64 -2.80 10.57 -15.85
C PRO A 64 -3.44 9.18 -15.79
N VAL A 65 -3.52 8.57 -14.60
CA VAL A 65 -4.09 7.25 -14.33
C VAL A 65 -5.43 7.34 -13.61
N THR A 66 -5.86 8.53 -13.20
CA THR A 66 -7.15 8.75 -12.56
C THR A 66 -8.27 8.64 -13.58
N PRO A 67 -9.27 7.76 -13.37
CA PRO A 67 -10.45 7.67 -14.23
C PRO A 67 -11.13 9.04 -14.39
N GLY A 68 -11.42 9.44 -15.64
CA GLY A 68 -12.11 10.70 -15.94
C GLY A 68 -11.24 11.95 -16.08
N LYS A 69 -9.95 11.93 -15.72
CA LYS A 69 -9.03 13.07 -15.90
C LYS A 69 -7.79 12.77 -16.73
N GLY A 70 -7.30 11.52 -16.70
CA GLY A 70 -6.02 11.14 -17.29
C GLY A 70 -6.10 10.46 -18.65
N ARG A 71 -5.01 10.56 -19.43
CA ARG A 71 -4.87 9.90 -20.75
C ARG A 71 -5.04 8.38 -20.70
N TYR A 72 -4.72 7.75 -19.58
CA TYR A 72 -4.85 6.31 -19.37
C TYR A 72 -6.09 5.91 -18.58
N GLY A 73 -6.89 6.87 -18.11
CA GLY A 73 -8.08 6.58 -17.29
C GLY A 73 -9.07 5.66 -18.00
N LYS A 74 -9.27 5.85 -19.31
CA LYS A 74 -10.14 4.97 -20.12
C LYS A 74 -9.56 3.56 -20.30
N ALA A 75 -8.25 3.44 -20.43
CA ALA A 75 -7.58 2.14 -20.56
C ALA A 75 -7.69 1.35 -19.25
N LEU A 76 -7.53 2.01 -18.09
CA LEU A 76 -7.71 1.38 -16.79
C LEU A 76 -9.14 0.91 -16.55
N VAL A 77 -10.13 1.75 -16.89
CA VAL A 77 -11.55 1.36 -16.82
C VAL A 77 -11.83 0.18 -17.76
N GLY A 78 -11.32 0.24 -19.00
CA GLY A 78 -11.45 -0.85 -19.97
C GLY A 78 -10.82 -2.15 -19.47
N ALA A 79 -9.64 -2.08 -18.87
CA ALA A 79 -8.96 -3.24 -18.27
C ALA A 79 -9.77 -3.82 -17.10
N ALA A 80 -10.32 -2.98 -16.22
CA ALA A 80 -11.16 -3.43 -15.10
C ALA A 80 -12.43 -4.12 -15.59
N VAL A 81 -13.14 -3.52 -16.56
CA VAL A 81 -14.35 -4.11 -17.16
C VAL A 81 -14.02 -5.42 -17.89
N GLY A 82 -12.93 -5.45 -18.65
CA GLY A 82 -12.47 -6.66 -19.34
C GLY A 82 -12.12 -7.78 -18.37
N ALA A 83 -11.38 -7.47 -17.31
CA ALA A 83 -11.06 -8.44 -16.26
C ALA A 83 -12.33 -8.99 -15.60
N ALA A 84 -13.30 -8.13 -15.26
CA ALA A 84 -14.57 -8.56 -14.67
C ALA A 84 -15.36 -9.49 -15.60
N ALA A 85 -15.38 -9.20 -16.90
CA ALA A 85 -16.03 -10.07 -17.89
C ALA A 85 -15.34 -11.45 -17.96
N ILE A 86 -14.00 -11.47 -18.03
CA ILE A 86 -13.22 -12.71 -18.07
C ILE A 86 -13.43 -13.54 -16.80
N THR A 87 -13.37 -12.92 -15.62
CA THR A 87 -13.57 -13.64 -14.36
C THR A 87 -14.99 -14.16 -14.21
N THR A 88 -16.00 -13.43 -14.69
CA THR A 88 -17.39 -13.89 -14.71
C THR A 88 -17.54 -15.13 -15.59
N ILE A 89 -16.95 -15.12 -16.80
CA ILE A 89 -16.98 -16.28 -17.68
C ILE A 89 -16.27 -17.46 -17.03
N ALA A 90 -15.11 -17.23 -16.43
CA ALA A 90 -14.36 -18.26 -15.71
C ALA A 90 -15.18 -18.85 -14.55
N ASP A 91 -15.88 -18.02 -13.77
CA ASP A 91 -16.76 -18.47 -12.69
C ASP A 91 -17.94 -19.30 -13.22
N VAL A 92 -18.56 -18.89 -14.33
CA VAL A 92 -19.64 -19.65 -14.98
C VAL A 92 -19.14 -21.00 -15.49
N VAL A 93 -17.97 -21.05 -16.13
CA VAL A 93 -17.38 -22.32 -16.60
C VAL A 93 -16.98 -23.22 -15.43
N ALA A 94 -16.38 -22.65 -14.38
CA ALA A 94 -16.03 -23.39 -13.18
C ALA A 94 -17.26 -24.00 -12.50
N ARG A 95 -18.35 -23.24 -12.38
CA ARG A 95 -19.65 -23.74 -11.88
C ARG A 95 -20.20 -24.87 -12.75
N ARG A 96 -20.22 -24.69 -14.08
CA ARG A 96 -20.69 -25.74 -15.00
C ARG A 96 -19.88 -27.03 -14.93
N ASN A 97 -18.56 -26.91 -14.73
CA ASN A 97 -17.69 -28.07 -14.58
C ASN A 97 -17.85 -28.73 -13.20
N ALA A 98 -18.18 -27.96 -12.15
CA ALA A 98 -18.41 -28.47 -10.81
C ALA A 98 -19.79 -29.14 -10.66
N ASP A 99 -20.81 -28.60 -11.33
CA ASP A 99 -22.20 -29.05 -11.22
C ASP A 99 -22.52 -30.27 -12.11
N GLY A 100 -21.66 -30.60 -13.08
CA GLY A 100 -21.96 -31.63 -14.10
C GLY A 100 -23.08 -31.18 -15.07
N GLU A 101 -23.32 -31.93 -16.14
CA GLU A 101 -24.32 -31.56 -17.16
C GLU A 101 -25.67 -31.17 -16.52
N LEU A 102 -26.23 -30.04 -16.97
CA LEU A 102 -27.54 -29.59 -16.55
C LEU A 102 -28.55 -30.73 -16.79
N PRO A 103 -29.44 -31.01 -15.82
CA PRO A 103 -30.41 -32.09 -15.98
C PRO A 103 -31.29 -31.82 -17.21
N GLU A 104 -31.69 -32.88 -17.91
CA GLU A 104 -32.40 -32.81 -19.19
C GLU A 104 -33.57 -31.82 -19.10
N ALA A 105 -33.66 -30.91 -20.07
CA ALA A 105 -34.60 -29.79 -20.05
C ALA A 105 -36.03 -30.30 -19.85
N GLY A 106 -36.64 -29.96 -18.71
CA GLY A 106 -37.96 -30.45 -18.29
C GLY A 106 -37.99 -31.20 -16.96
N THR A 107 -36.85 -31.35 -16.27
CA THR A 107 -36.77 -32.02 -14.96
C THR A 107 -36.59 -31.01 -13.82
N ILE A 108 -37.33 -31.19 -12.70
CA ILE A 108 -37.17 -30.40 -11.48
C ILE A 108 -36.31 -31.22 -10.50
N PRO A 109 -35.22 -30.67 -9.92
CA PRO A 109 -34.49 -31.32 -8.86
C PRO A 109 -35.45 -31.59 -7.69
N ARG A 110 -35.70 -32.87 -7.44
CA ARG A 110 -36.64 -33.32 -6.42
C ARG A 110 -35.94 -33.27 -5.07
N ALA A 111 -36.42 -32.43 -4.16
CA ALA A 111 -35.84 -32.19 -2.84
C ALA A 111 -36.12 -33.32 -1.83
N ASP A 112 -36.25 -34.56 -2.31
CA ASP A 112 -36.82 -35.67 -1.52
C ASP A 112 -35.74 -36.61 -0.99
N ASP A 113 -34.46 -36.38 -1.30
CA ASP A 113 -33.34 -37.23 -0.84
C ASP A 113 -32.70 -36.74 0.47
N GLU A 114 -33.37 -35.90 1.27
CA GLU A 114 -32.96 -35.63 2.65
C GLU A 114 -33.73 -36.50 3.67
N ILE A 115 -33.02 -37.52 4.13
CA ILE A 115 -33.06 -38.18 5.45
C ILE A 115 -34.24 -39.13 5.70
N VAL A 116 -34.01 -40.42 5.42
CA VAL A 116 -34.67 -41.53 6.14
C VAL A 116 -33.75 -41.96 7.29
N PRO A 117 -34.12 -41.82 8.57
CA PRO A 117 -33.37 -42.43 9.67
C PRO A 117 -33.67 -43.93 9.69
N GLU A 118 -32.63 -44.77 9.73
CA GLU A 118 -32.78 -46.21 9.96
C GLU A 118 -33.25 -46.49 11.40
N PRO A 119 -34.14 -47.48 11.61
CA PRO A 119 -34.63 -47.90 12.92
C PRO A 119 -33.63 -48.74 13.72
#